data_AF-A0A7Z9M342-F1
#
_entry.id   AF-A0A7Z9M342-F1
#
_cell.length_a   1.000
_cell.length_b   1.000
_cell.length_c   1.000
_cell.angle_alpha   90.00
_cell.angle_beta   90.00
_cell.angle_gamma   90.00
#
_symmetry.space_group_name_H-M   'P 1'
#
loop_
_entity.id
_entity.type
_entity.pdbx_description
1 polymer ?
#
loop_
_entity_poly.entity_id
_entity_poly.type
_entity_poly.pdbx_seq_one_letter_code
_entity_poly.pdbx_strand_id
1 'polypeptide(L)' 'VALNPTDKAQALYLLAVAYQEAGDLTGARRAVLQALEIAPNFDDALELLLVLRSGLRGET' A
#
# COMPACT_ATOMS: atom_id res chain seq x y z
N VAL A 1 3.84 21.01 15.66
CA VAL A 1 3.08 19.74 15.57
C VAL A 1 4.02 18.72 14.96
N ALA A 2 4.48 17.74 15.74
CA ALA A 2 5.32 16.66 15.23
C ALA A 2 4.41 15.75 14.40
N LEU A 3 4.71 15.59 13.11
CA LEU A 3 4.01 14.63 12.27
C LEU A 3 4.32 13.24 12.83
N ASN A 4 3.30 12.55 13.35
CA ASN A 4 3.47 11.19 13.84
C ASN A 4 3.97 10.31 12.68
N PRO A 5 4.88 9.35 12.92
CA PRO A 5 5.39 8.47 11.86
C PRO A 5 4.28 7.71 11.12
N THR A 6 3.13 7.53 11.77
CA THR A 6 1.89 6.98 11.19
C THR A 6 1.34 7.80 10.02
N ASP A 7 1.52 9.12 10.02
CA ASP A 7 1.00 10.02 8.97
C ASP A 7 1.70 9.75 7.63
N LYS A 8 3.01 9.45 7.68
CA LYS A 8 3.80 9.08 6.49
C LYS A 8 3.41 7.71 5.95
N ALA A 9 3.15 6.74 6.82
CA ALA A 9 2.65 5.43 6.41
C ALA A 9 1.26 5.56 5.75
N GLN A 10 0.37 6.38 6.33
CA GLN A 10 -0.95 6.66 5.79
C GLN A 10 -0.86 7.31 4.40
N ALA A 11 0.03 8.29 4.20
CA ALA A 11 0.24 8.91 2.90
C ALA A 11 0.72 7.91 1.83
N LEU A 12 1.64 7.01 2.19
CA LEU A 12 2.13 5.96 1.29
C LEU A 12 1.04 4.92 0.97
N TYR A 13 0.16 4.62 1.93
CA TYR A 13 -1.01 3.78 1.69
C TYR A 13 -1.98 4.44 0.70
N LEU A 14 -2.32 5.72 0.89
CA LEU A 14 -3.19 6.44 -0.05
C LEU A 14 -2.59 6.50 -1.46
N LEU A 15 -1.27 6.66 -1.56
CA LEU A 15 -0.55 6.58 -2.83
C LEU A 15 -0.68 5.17 -3.46
N ALA A 16 -0.59 4.12 -2.66
CA ALA A 16 -0.77 2.74 -3.13
C ALA A 16 -2.19 2.50 -3.66
N VAL A 17 -3.21 3.02 -2.99
CA VAL A 17 -4.60 2.97 -3.45
C VAL A 17 -4.74 3.69 -4.79
N ALA A 18 -4.20 4.90 -4.91
CA ALA A 18 -4.25 5.66 -6.16
C ALA A 18 -3.58 4.91 -7.34
N TYR A 19 -2.45 4.25 -7.09
CA TYR A 19 -1.81 3.41 -8.10
C TYR A 19 -2.66 2.18 -8.46
N GLN A 20 -3.33 1.56 -7.49
CA GLN A 20 -4.21 0.41 -7.74
C GLN A 20 -5.41 0.82 -8.61
N GLU A 21 -6.03 1.97 -8.32
CA GLU A 21 -7.12 2.53 -9.13
C GLU A 21 -6.66 2.95 -10.53
N ALA A 22 -5.41 3.41 -10.66
CA ALA A 22 -4.79 3.69 -11.95
C ALA A 22 -4.42 2.43 -12.76
N GLY A 23 -4.59 1.24 -12.18
CA GLY A 23 -4.18 -0.04 -12.79
C GLY A 23 -2.67 -0.33 -12.69
N ASP A 24 -1.89 0.55 -12.05
CA ASP A 24 -0.46 0.39 -11.86
C ASP A 24 -0.18 -0.47 -10.62
N LEU A 25 -0.39 -1.79 -10.75
CA LEU A 25 -0.21 -2.74 -9.65
C LEU A 25 1.24 -2.77 -9.12
N THR A 26 2.21 -2.43 -9.96
CA THR A 26 3.63 -2.37 -9.58
C THR A 26 3.90 -1.20 -8.63
N GLY A 27 3.42 0.01 -8.97
CA GLY A 27 3.51 1.20 -8.13
C GLY A 27 2.72 1.05 -6.84
N ALA A 28 1.52 0.46 -6.91
CA ALA A 28 0.70 0.16 -5.74
C ALA A 28 1.46 -0.72 -4.74
N ARG A 29 2.09 -1.78 -5.24
CA ARG A 29 2.89 -2.69 -4.42
C ARG A 29 4.12 -2.02 -3.83
N ARG A 30 4.78 -1.13 -4.55
CA ARG A 30 5.94 -0.39 -4.03
C ARG A 30 5.54 0.54 -2.90
N ALA A 31 4.49 1.35 -3.11
CA ALA A 31 4.02 2.31 -2.13
C ALA A 31 3.52 1.63 -0.85
N VAL A 32 2.78 0.52 -0.96
CA VAL A 32 2.28 -0.21 0.21
C VAL A 32 3.41 -0.87 1.01
N LEU A 33 4.45 -1.39 0.34
CA LEU A 33 5.63 -1.93 1.03
C LEU A 33 6.35 -0.84 1.83
N GLN A 34 6.51 0.36 1.26
CA GLN A 34 7.10 1.49 1.99
C GLN A 34 6.24 1.94 3.18
N ALA A 35 4.91 1.86 3.07
CA ALA A 35 4.02 2.13 4.20
C ALA A 35 4.27 1.13 5.36
N LEU A 36 4.45 -0.15 5.02
CA LEU A 36 4.71 -1.23 5.97
C LEU A 36 6.13 -1.20 6.55
N GLU A 37 7.11 -0.64 5.84
CA GLU A 37 8.45 -0.38 6.40
C GLU A 37 8.41 0.64 7.55
N ILE A 38 7.47 1.59 7.50
CA ILE A 38 7.29 2.61 8.53
C ILE A 38 6.37 2.11 9.64
N ALA A 39 5.29 1.43 9.26
CA ALA A 39 4.28 0.90 10.16
C ALA A 39 4.01 -0.57 9.80
N PRO A 40 4.78 -1.52 10.36
CA PRO A 40 4.62 -2.94 10.03
C PRO A 40 3.29 -3.54 10.49
N ASN A 41 2.60 -2.86 11.41
CA ASN A 41 1.28 -3.24 11.91
C ASN A 41 0.16 -2.34 11.33
N PHE A 42 0.34 -1.83 10.11
CA PHE A 42 -0.68 -1.05 9.43
C PHE A 42 -1.64 -1.99 8.69
N ASP A 43 -2.76 -2.33 9.34
CA ASP A 43 -3.75 -3.29 8.85
C ASP A 43 -4.25 -2.97 7.43
N ASP A 44 -4.62 -1.73 7.13
CA ASP A 44 -5.09 -1.34 5.79
C ASP A 44 -4.05 -1.60 4.69
N ALA A 45 -2.77 -1.33 4.98
CA ALA A 45 -1.67 -1.58 4.05
C ALA A 45 -1.41 -3.08 3.87
N LEU A 46 -1.54 -3.88 4.93
CA LEU A 46 -1.46 -5.34 4.83
C LEU A 46 -2.60 -5.88 3.96
N GLU A 47 -3.83 -5.42 4.17
CA GLU A 47 -5.00 -5.84 3.39
C GLU A 47 -4.83 -5.49 1.90
N LEU A 48 -4.41 -4.26 1.59
CA LEU A 48 -4.14 -3.85 0.22
C LEU A 48 -3.05 -4.71 -0.44
N LEU A 49 -1.99 -5.08 0.29
CA LEU A 49 -0.94 -5.96 -0.23
C LEU A 49 -1.48 -7.38 -0.53
N LEU A 50 -2.41 -7.90 0.28
CA LEU A 50 -3.08 -9.17 0.00
C LEU A 50 -3.95 -9.07 -1.26
N VAL A 51 -4.72 -7.98 -1.42
CA VAL A 51 -5.55 -7.74 -2.61
C VAL A 51 -4.68 -7.67 -3.87
N LEU A 52 -3.60 -6.88 -3.84
CA LEU A 52 -2.67 -6.74 -4.96
C LEU A 52 -2.02 -8.07 -5.34
N ARG A 53 -1.66 -8.92 -4.36
CA ARG A 53 -1.12 -10.26 -4.61
C ARG A 53 -2.16 -11.22 -5.19
N SER A 54 -3.40 -11.09 -4.76
CA SER A 54 -4.52 -11.93 -5.21
C SER A 54 -4.95 -11.56 -6.63
N GLY A 55 -5.00 -10.27 -6.95
CA GLY A 55 -5.30 -9.76 -8.30
C GLY A 55 -4.24 -10.16 -9.34
N LEU A 56 -2.96 -10.23 -8.94
CA LEU A 56 -1.87 -10.77 -9.76
C LEU A 56 -1.99 -12.27 -10.09
N ARG A 57 -2.87 -13.02 -9.41
CA ARG A 57 -3.07 -14.47 -9.65
C ARG A 57 -4.24 -14.76 -10.61
N GLY A 58 -4.86 -13.75 -11.21
CA GLY A 58 -6.05 -13.88 -12.05
C GLY A 58 -5.83 -13.99 -13.55
N GLU A 59 -4.58 -14.13 -14.03
CA GLU A 59 -4.26 -14.23 -15.47
C GLU A 59 -3.99 -15.69 -15.89
N THR A 60 -5.03 -16.53 -15.97
CA THR A 60 -5.02 -17.78 -16.76
C THR A 60 -6.40 -18.10 -17.30
#